data_AF-A0A7V4HRB2-F1
#
_entry.id   AF-A0A7V4HRB2-F1
#
_cell.length_a   1.000
_cell.length_b   1.000
_cell.length_c   1.000
_cell.angle_alpha   90.00
_cell.angle_beta   90.00
_cell.angle_gamma   90.00
#
_symmetry.space_group_name_H-M   'P 1'
#
loop_
_entity.id
_entity.type
_entity.pdbx_description
1 polymer ?
#
loop_
_entity_poly.entity_id
_entity_poly.type
_entity_poly.pdbx_seq_one_letter_code
_entity_poly.pdbx_strand_id
1 'polypeptide(L)'
;MTGSLLHAWNTAQWSFAQTPASPHPAHPGGIAIGILLVLLCVGVLVLGLGILFARDKARKIATIFLVLPLMVVGALFLSWVVMLAVYWFSRSVPPRPDIGHAAGPVPAASPATAADAAAQGPSIAPSSSPSSDSLSEKDVGAPSAVARFLGSLNKAFANAVRSTFVREAPAEAAAQPDPLAGLSGSSGSAKRPAWVDAPPSTTADAHEVAVKAGPWKTPVECQQSLDEEIAAAVDRYVAWRIGEDARQQVTLPTDYARRHLIKDQWLEKINTSVGEMYNLHALLAFDRQVEGKLRDAWNETVAGARLVVASVVFGGVILLLGVVYGYLKIDLATGGAYRRRLRLAVAGILALVAAGAAYALS
;
A
#
# COMPACT_ATOMS: atom_id res chain seq x y z
N MET A 1 -48.06 16.38 35.31
CA MET A 1 -48.26 16.24 33.85
C MET A 1 -47.33 17.23 33.15
N THR A 2 -46.04 16.91 33.12
CA THR A 2 -44.96 17.77 32.61
C THR A 2 -43.84 16.83 32.19
N GLY A 3 -43.70 16.58 30.88
CA GLY A 3 -42.72 15.63 30.36
C GLY A 3 -42.94 15.29 28.90
N SER A 4 -42.87 16.29 28.01
CA SER A 4 -42.91 16.03 26.56
C SER A 4 -42.33 17.19 25.74
N LEU A 5 -41.15 17.70 26.12
CA LEU A 5 -40.45 18.76 25.36
C LEU A 5 -38.94 18.53 25.18
N LEU A 6 -38.40 17.36 25.54
CA LEU A 6 -36.96 17.08 25.50
C LEU A 6 -36.50 16.17 24.34
N HIS A 7 -37.39 15.77 23.42
CA HIS A 7 -37.01 14.90 22.29
C HIS A 7 -36.88 15.60 20.93
N ALA A 8 -37.04 16.93 20.84
CA ALA A 8 -37.06 17.66 19.56
C ALA A 8 -35.71 18.28 19.14
N TRP A 9 -34.63 18.12 19.90
CA TRP A 9 -33.35 18.82 19.62
C TRP A 9 -32.24 17.94 19.02
N ASN A 10 -32.46 16.64 18.77
CA ASN A 10 -31.38 15.72 18.40
C ASN A 10 -31.29 15.35 16.89
N THR A 11 -31.95 16.09 16.00
CA THR A 11 -31.96 15.81 14.54
C THR A 11 -31.44 16.96 13.68
N ALA A 12 -30.82 17.99 14.26
CA ALA A 12 -30.31 19.16 13.53
C ALA A 12 -28.78 19.18 13.38
N GLN A 13 -28.11 18.03 13.49
CA GLN A 13 -26.65 17.95 13.44
C GLN A 13 -26.20 17.14 12.20
N TRP A 14 -25.29 17.75 11.44
CA TRP A 14 -24.51 17.19 10.32
C TRP A 14 -25.09 17.34 8.89
N SER A 15 -25.42 18.56 8.48
CA SER A 15 -25.35 18.95 7.07
C SER A 15 -24.12 19.85 6.87
N PHE A 16 -22.93 19.27 6.98
CA PHE A 16 -21.74 19.89 6.39
C PHE A 16 -21.74 19.51 4.92
N ALA A 17 -22.06 20.48 4.07
CA ALA A 17 -21.80 20.39 2.64
C ALA A 17 -20.31 20.07 2.46
N GLN A 18 -20.00 18.80 2.18
CA GLN A 18 -18.70 18.41 1.66
C GLN A 18 -18.57 19.14 0.33
N THR A 19 -17.67 20.13 0.32
CA THR A 19 -17.25 20.79 -0.90
C THR A 19 -16.62 19.71 -1.78
N PRO A 20 -17.05 19.54 -3.05
CA PRO A 20 -16.49 18.51 -3.91
C PRO A 20 -14.98 18.73 -4.00
N ALA A 21 -14.22 17.73 -3.53
CA ALA A 21 -12.78 17.76 -3.54
C ALA A 21 -12.34 17.96 -4.98
N SER A 22 -11.82 19.15 -5.27
CA SER A 22 -11.30 19.48 -6.60
C SER A 22 -10.19 18.47 -6.92
N PRO A 23 -10.15 17.88 -8.13
CA PRO A 23 -9.08 16.96 -8.49
C PRO A 23 -7.75 17.71 -8.36
N HIS A 24 -6.99 17.38 -7.33
CA HIS A 24 -5.71 18.02 -7.06
C HIS A 24 -4.82 17.78 -8.29
N PRO A 25 -4.35 18.83 -8.97
CA PRO A 25 -3.49 18.66 -10.14
C PRO A 25 -2.26 17.88 -9.69
N ALA A 26 -2.01 16.73 -10.30
CA ALA A 26 -0.84 15.92 -10.07
C ALA A 26 0.40 16.79 -10.33
N HIS A 27 1.02 17.29 -9.26
CA HIS A 27 2.12 18.25 -9.37
C HIS A 27 3.32 17.58 -10.06
N PRO A 28 3.71 17.99 -11.28
CA PRO A 28 4.85 17.42 -12.00
C PRO A 28 6.21 17.75 -11.35
N GLY A 29 6.22 18.50 -10.25
CA GLY A 29 7.43 18.97 -9.57
C GLY A 29 8.23 17.90 -8.83
N GLY A 30 7.61 16.78 -8.44
CA GLY A 30 8.31 15.76 -7.63
C GLY A 30 9.48 15.09 -8.36
N ILE A 31 9.32 14.82 -9.65
CA ILE A 31 10.35 14.16 -10.47
C ILE A 31 11.50 15.13 -10.78
N ALA A 32 11.18 16.39 -11.09
CA ALA A 32 12.18 17.41 -11.37
C ALA A 32 13.08 17.70 -10.16
N ILE A 33 12.50 17.74 -8.94
CA ILE A 33 13.25 17.93 -7.69
C ILE A 33 14.16 16.73 -7.42
N GLY A 34 13.69 15.50 -7.64
CA GLY A 34 14.52 14.30 -7.49
C GLY A 34 15.74 14.29 -8.43
N ILE A 35 15.54 14.61 -9.70
CA ILE A 35 16.63 14.67 -10.70
C ILE A 35 17.64 15.77 -10.35
N LEU A 36 17.16 16.96 -9.95
CA LEU A 36 18.03 18.08 -9.58
C LEU A 36 18.93 17.72 -8.38
N LEU A 37 18.40 16.94 -7.43
CA LEU A 37 19.15 16.48 -6.26
C LEU A 37 20.15 15.38 -6.57
N VAL A 38 19.81 14.43 -7.45
CA VAL A 38 20.79 13.45 -7.96
C VAL A 38 21.94 14.15 -8.70
N LEU A 39 21.65 15.13 -9.55
CA LEU A 39 22.66 15.91 -10.27
C LEU A 39 23.56 16.72 -9.33
N LEU A 40 22.98 17.32 -8.29
CA LEU A 40 23.74 18.02 -7.26
C LEU A 40 24.68 17.06 -6.52
N CYS A 41 24.22 15.85 -6.21
CA CYS A 41 25.01 14.82 -5.55
C CYS A 41 26.19 14.34 -6.41
N VAL A 42 25.94 14.08 -7.70
CA VAL A 42 26.98 13.73 -8.67
C VAL A 42 27.98 14.87 -8.82
N GLY A 43 27.51 16.13 -8.88
CA GLY A 43 28.37 17.31 -8.94
C GLY A 43 29.30 17.41 -7.74
N VAL A 44 28.78 17.22 -6.53
CA VAL A 44 29.56 17.21 -5.29
C VAL A 44 30.60 16.07 -5.30
N LEU A 45 30.23 14.87 -5.75
CA LEU A 45 31.14 13.73 -5.87
C LEU A 45 32.30 13.98 -6.84
N VAL A 46 32.00 14.53 -8.02
CA VAL A 46 33.01 14.87 -9.05
C VAL A 46 33.94 15.97 -8.57
N LEU A 47 33.41 16.98 -7.88
CA LEU A 47 34.21 18.08 -7.31
C LEU A 47 35.12 17.59 -6.17
N GLY A 48 34.63 16.66 -5.35
CA GLY A 48 35.41 15.93 -4.34
C GLY A 48 36.56 15.12 -4.95
N LEU A 49 36.29 14.40 -6.04
CA LEU A 49 37.28 13.61 -6.78
C LEU A 49 38.33 14.48 -7.47
N GLY A 50 37.95 15.59 -8.12
CA GLY A 50 38.87 16.49 -8.80
C GLY A 50 39.91 17.12 -7.85
N ILE A 51 39.51 17.42 -6.62
CA ILE A 51 40.39 18.03 -5.62
C ILE A 51 41.31 16.99 -4.96
N LEU A 52 40.90 15.72 -4.90
CA LEU A 52 41.75 14.59 -4.53
C LEU A 52 42.95 14.42 -5.49
N PHE A 53 42.83 14.86 -6.75
CA PHE A 53 43.91 14.83 -7.73
C PHE A 53 44.80 16.10 -7.74
N ALA A 54 44.52 17.16 -6.97
CA ALA A 54 45.31 18.40 -6.98
C ALA A 54 46.57 18.35 -6.07
N ARG A 55 47.76 18.67 -6.61
CA ARG A 55 49.17 18.55 -6.12
C ARG A 55 49.50 18.53 -4.59
N ASP A 56 50.50 17.70 -4.24
CA ASP A 56 50.75 17.04 -2.93
C ASP A 56 50.96 17.87 -1.64
N LYS A 57 51.44 19.11 -1.67
CA LYS A 57 51.83 19.81 -0.43
C LYS A 57 50.70 20.60 0.24
N ALA A 58 49.68 21.01 -0.52
CA ALA A 58 48.46 21.63 0.01
C ALA A 58 47.35 20.59 0.31
N ARG A 59 47.50 19.34 -0.17
CA ARG A 59 46.51 18.27 -0.03
C ARG A 59 46.08 18.04 1.41
N LYS A 60 46.98 17.89 2.38
CA LYS A 60 46.58 17.39 3.70
C LYS A 60 45.59 18.30 4.46
N ILE A 61 45.73 19.63 4.34
CA ILE A 61 44.81 20.57 4.99
C ILE A 61 43.57 20.81 4.12
N ALA A 62 43.74 20.97 2.80
CA ALA A 62 42.64 21.17 1.87
C ALA A 62 41.70 19.96 1.79
N THR A 63 42.23 18.73 1.81
CA THR A 63 41.43 17.50 1.80
C THR A 63 40.59 17.36 3.06
N ILE A 64 41.08 17.79 4.24
CA ILE A 64 40.26 17.76 5.46
C ILE A 64 39.12 18.78 5.40
N PHE A 65 39.42 20.01 4.96
CA PHE A 65 38.40 21.05 4.80
C PHE A 65 37.40 20.76 3.69
N LEU A 66 37.73 19.88 2.75
CA LEU A 66 36.84 19.47 1.67
C LEU A 66 36.04 18.21 2.00
N VAL A 67 36.68 17.17 2.56
CA VAL A 67 36.05 15.88 2.83
C VAL A 67 35.03 16.00 3.97
N LEU A 68 35.26 16.90 4.93
CA LEU A 68 34.31 17.14 6.03
C LEU A 68 32.95 17.68 5.53
N PRO A 69 32.86 18.80 4.79
CA PRO A 69 31.59 19.25 4.25
C PRO A 69 31.02 18.26 3.23
N LEU A 70 31.85 17.54 2.46
CA LEU A 70 31.36 16.49 1.56
C LEU A 70 30.66 15.35 2.30
N MET A 71 31.21 14.92 3.43
CA MET A 71 30.62 13.91 4.32
C MET A 71 29.32 14.40 4.93
N VAL A 72 29.27 15.66 5.38
CA VAL A 72 28.05 16.26 5.95
C VAL A 72 26.96 16.39 4.88
N VAL A 73 27.30 16.89 3.69
CA VAL A 73 26.38 17.00 2.56
C VAL A 73 25.92 15.61 2.10
N GLY A 74 26.82 14.63 2.04
CA GLY A 74 26.48 13.25 1.71
C GLY A 74 25.54 12.59 2.71
N ALA A 75 25.74 12.83 4.02
CA ALA A 75 24.86 12.33 5.06
C ALA A 75 23.48 13.01 5.05
N LEU A 76 23.44 14.34 4.85
CA LEU A 76 22.19 15.09 4.69
C LEU A 76 21.43 14.65 3.44
N PHE A 77 22.14 14.40 2.34
CA PHE A 77 21.55 13.90 1.11
C PHE A 77 20.98 12.50 1.29
N LEU A 78 21.72 11.59 1.93
CA LEU A 78 21.23 10.24 2.19
C LEU A 78 19.99 10.27 3.09
N SER A 79 20.00 11.10 4.13
CA SER A 79 18.84 11.34 5.00
C SER A 79 17.63 11.83 4.19
N TRP A 80 17.85 12.80 3.29
CA TRP A 80 16.81 13.32 2.40
C TRP A 80 16.30 12.26 1.42
N VAL A 81 17.17 11.43 0.85
CA VAL A 81 16.78 10.32 -0.05
C VAL A 81 15.97 9.26 0.69
N VAL A 82 16.35 8.91 1.93
CA VAL A 82 15.58 7.98 2.76
C VAL A 82 14.21 8.59 3.09
N MET A 83 14.15 9.86 3.46
CA MET A 83 12.88 10.56 3.70
C MET A 83 12.01 10.58 2.43
N LEU A 84 12.61 10.83 1.26
CA LEU A 84 11.88 10.80 0.00
C LEU A 84 11.41 9.39 -0.35
N ALA A 85 12.22 8.37 -0.12
CA ALA A 85 11.85 6.99 -0.39
C ALA A 85 10.67 6.57 0.49
N VAL A 86 10.68 6.92 1.78
CA VAL A 86 9.56 6.68 2.70
C VAL A 86 8.32 7.47 2.25
N TYR A 87 8.47 8.74 1.89
CA TYR A 87 7.37 9.59 1.44
C TYR A 87 6.76 9.15 0.11
N TRP A 88 7.61 8.75 -0.85
CA TRP A 88 7.14 8.21 -2.12
C TRP A 88 6.52 6.84 -1.91
N PHE A 89 7.09 5.96 -1.08
CA PHE A 89 6.52 4.65 -0.82
C PHE A 89 5.15 4.75 -0.14
N SER A 90 4.97 5.68 0.81
CA SER A 90 3.67 5.92 1.44
C SER A 90 2.63 6.50 0.48
N ARG A 91 3.05 7.20 -0.58
CA ARG A 91 2.15 7.74 -1.62
C ARG A 91 1.99 6.87 -2.86
N SER A 92 2.92 5.96 -3.12
CA SER A 92 3.03 5.21 -4.38
C SER A 92 2.69 3.75 -4.22
N VAL A 93 1.76 3.43 -3.32
CA VAL A 93 0.98 2.21 -3.52
C VAL A 93 -0.07 2.59 -4.57
N PRO A 94 0.19 2.41 -5.89
CA PRO A 94 -0.86 2.61 -6.86
C PRO A 94 -2.00 1.65 -6.48
N PRO A 95 -3.27 2.05 -6.68
CA PRO A 95 -4.36 1.07 -6.68
C PRO A 95 -3.94 -0.02 -7.65
N ARG A 96 -3.70 -1.23 -7.13
CA ARG A 96 -3.25 -2.37 -7.93
C ARG A 96 -4.28 -2.51 -9.05
N PRO A 97 -3.88 -2.46 -10.33
CA PRO A 97 -4.82 -2.66 -11.41
C PRO A 97 -5.49 -3.99 -11.16
N ASP A 98 -6.82 -3.94 -11.02
CA ASP A 98 -7.66 -5.11 -10.80
C ASP A 98 -7.17 -6.18 -11.79
N ILE A 99 -6.64 -7.28 -11.24
CA ILE A 99 -6.43 -8.50 -12.02
C ILE A 99 -7.83 -9.06 -12.23
N GLY A 100 -8.57 -8.38 -13.12
CA GLY A 100 -9.82 -8.83 -13.66
C GLY A 100 -9.55 -10.17 -14.34
N HIS A 101 -10.03 -11.21 -13.69
CA HIS A 101 -10.43 -12.46 -14.32
C HIS A 101 -9.40 -13.14 -15.23
N ALA A 102 -8.54 -13.92 -14.59
CA ALA A 102 -8.27 -15.28 -15.08
C ALA A 102 -8.78 -16.30 -14.05
N ALA A 103 -10.00 -16.09 -13.53
CA ALA A 103 -10.78 -17.20 -13.01
C ALA A 103 -11.20 -18.03 -14.22
N GLY A 104 -10.31 -18.92 -14.66
CA GLY A 104 -10.70 -19.99 -15.58
C GLY A 104 -11.90 -20.74 -14.98
N PRO A 105 -12.82 -21.24 -15.82
CA PRO A 105 -13.97 -22.00 -15.34
C PRO A 105 -13.47 -23.10 -14.41
N VAL A 106 -13.86 -23.01 -13.14
CA VAL A 106 -13.66 -24.10 -12.18
C VAL A 106 -14.41 -25.29 -12.77
N PRO A 107 -13.74 -26.39 -13.17
CA PRO A 107 -14.45 -27.56 -13.69
C PRO A 107 -15.39 -28.03 -12.59
N ALA A 108 -16.68 -28.09 -12.94
CA ALA A 108 -17.74 -28.55 -12.06
C ALA A 108 -17.33 -29.91 -11.47
N ALA A 109 -17.06 -29.94 -10.17
CA ALA A 109 -16.86 -31.17 -9.44
C ALA A 109 -18.17 -31.97 -9.52
N SER A 110 -18.12 -33.09 -10.23
CA SER A 110 -19.21 -34.06 -10.31
C SER A 110 -19.54 -34.56 -8.90
N PRO A 111 -20.83 -34.65 -8.52
CA PRO A 111 -21.24 -35.29 -7.27
C PRO A 111 -21.09 -36.81 -7.43
N ALA A 112 -19.91 -37.34 -7.12
CA ALA A 112 -19.73 -38.77 -6.91
C ALA A 112 -20.23 -39.12 -5.49
N THR A 113 -21.47 -39.58 -5.45
CA THR A 113 -21.94 -40.73 -4.67
C THR A 113 -21.24 -40.97 -3.33
N ALA A 114 -21.79 -40.39 -2.27
CA ALA A 114 -21.62 -40.89 -0.91
C ALA A 114 -22.59 -42.06 -0.69
N ALA A 115 -22.09 -43.28 -0.83
CA ALA A 115 -22.68 -44.46 -0.20
C ALA A 115 -21.57 -45.50 0.02
N ASP A 116 -21.57 -46.05 1.22
CA ASP A 116 -20.73 -47.14 1.75
C ASP A 116 -19.32 -46.84 2.25
N ALA A 117 -19.18 -47.17 3.55
CA ALA A 117 -18.07 -47.82 4.22
C ALA A 117 -17.77 -47.15 5.57
N ALA A 118 -18.67 -47.43 6.51
CA ALA A 118 -18.35 -47.43 7.92
C ALA A 118 -17.20 -48.42 8.21
N ALA A 119 -16.49 -48.13 9.31
CA ALA A 119 -15.51 -48.96 10.00
C ALA A 119 -14.09 -49.01 9.42
N GLN A 120 -13.20 -48.16 9.96
CA GLN A 120 -11.95 -48.57 10.64
C GLN A 120 -11.19 -47.33 11.14
N GLY A 121 -10.94 -47.27 12.44
CA GLY A 121 -9.76 -46.62 12.99
C GLY A 121 -8.93 -47.69 13.73
N PRO A 122 -7.84 -47.34 14.42
CA PRO A 122 -6.85 -46.30 14.20
C PRO A 122 -5.43 -46.91 13.98
N SER A 123 -4.50 -46.21 13.32
CA SER A 123 -3.08 -46.60 13.36
C SER A 123 -2.19 -45.38 13.36
N ILE A 124 -1.58 -45.14 14.53
CA ILE A 124 -0.51 -44.18 14.77
C ILE A 124 0.79 -44.85 14.31
N ALA A 125 1.50 -44.23 13.37
CA ALA A 125 2.90 -44.54 13.08
C ALA A 125 3.71 -43.25 12.98
N PRO A 126 4.85 -43.14 13.68
CA PRO A 126 5.75 -42.00 13.61
C PRO A 126 6.81 -42.23 12.53
N SER A 127 6.95 -41.29 11.58
CA SER A 127 7.98 -41.38 10.54
C SER A 127 8.88 -40.14 10.53
N SER A 128 10.01 -40.31 11.21
CA SER A 128 11.38 -39.98 10.79
C SER A 128 11.72 -38.56 10.29
N SER A 129 12.53 -37.90 11.13
CA SER A 129 13.51 -36.86 10.78
C SER A 129 14.44 -37.31 9.65
N PRO A 130 14.84 -36.41 8.73
CA PRO A 130 16.01 -36.62 7.90
C PRO A 130 17.27 -36.11 8.58
N SER A 131 18.16 -37.07 8.75
CA SER A 131 19.56 -37.04 9.13
C SER A 131 20.38 -35.90 8.53
N SER A 132 21.21 -35.34 9.39
CA SER A 132 22.46 -34.64 9.09
C SER A 132 23.44 -35.56 8.37
N ASP A 133 23.78 -35.19 7.13
CA ASP A 133 24.90 -35.77 6.39
C ASP A 133 26.02 -34.74 6.30
N SER A 134 27.14 -35.11 6.89
CA SER A 134 28.44 -34.45 6.81
C SER A 134 29.27 -35.10 5.72
N LEU A 135 29.92 -34.33 4.83
CA LEU A 135 31.35 -34.48 4.47
C LEU A 135 31.78 -33.62 3.29
N SER A 136 33.10 -33.33 3.33
CA SER A 136 33.99 -32.99 2.22
C SER A 136 34.11 -31.53 1.78
N GLU A 137 34.84 -30.82 2.63
CA GLU A 137 36.08 -30.11 2.27
C GLU A 137 36.82 -30.71 1.06
N LYS A 138 36.93 -29.93 -0.02
CA LYS A 138 38.11 -29.75 -0.91
C LYS A 138 37.67 -29.18 -2.27
N ASP A 139 37.68 -27.86 -2.42
CA ASP A 139 38.19 -27.23 -3.65
C ASP A 139 38.40 -25.73 -3.47
N VAL A 140 39.67 -25.35 -3.55
CA VAL A 140 40.14 -23.96 -3.54
C VAL A 140 40.24 -23.54 -5.01
N GLY A 141 39.37 -22.61 -5.44
CA GLY A 141 39.57 -21.90 -6.70
C GLY A 141 38.39 -21.93 -7.67
N ALA A 142 37.18 -21.58 -7.23
CA ALA A 142 36.11 -21.22 -8.15
C ALA A 142 35.42 -19.93 -7.69
N PRO A 143 35.07 -19.00 -8.62
CA PRO A 143 34.42 -17.75 -8.28
C PRO A 143 33.10 -18.04 -7.53
N SER A 144 32.93 -17.31 -6.42
CA SER A 144 31.95 -17.57 -5.37
C SER A 144 30.57 -17.96 -5.90
N ALA A 145 30.01 -19.04 -5.35
CA ALA A 145 28.66 -19.52 -5.65
C ALA A 145 27.58 -18.41 -5.55
N VAL A 146 27.83 -17.41 -4.71
CA VAL A 146 27.00 -16.20 -4.54
C VAL A 146 26.95 -15.35 -5.82
N ALA A 147 28.06 -15.21 -6.56
CA ALA A 147 28.07 -14.45 -7.81
C ALA A 147 27.24 -15.15 -8.92
N ARG A 148 27.22 -16.49 -8.94
CA ARG A 148 26.40 -17.26 -9.88
C ARG A 148 24.91 -17.20 -9.53
N PHE A 149 24.58 -17.25 -8.24
CA PHE A 149 23.20 -17.13 -7.77
C PHE A 149 22.58 -15.75 -8.07
N LEU A 150 23.34 -14.66 -7.81
CA LEU A 150 22.89 -13.31 -8.13
C LEU A 150 22.77 -13.07 -9.64
N GLY A 151 23.64 -13.69 -10.45
CA GLY A 151 23.55 -13.66 -11.91
C GLY A 151 22.30 -14.35 -12.46
N SER A 152 21.90 -15.49 -11.89
CA SER A 152 20.68 -16.20 -12.30
C SER A 152 19.39 -15.45 -11.91
N LEU A 153 19.38 -14.77 -10.75
CA LEU A 153 18.23 -13.99 -10.30
C LEU A 153 17.96 -12.78 -11.19
N ASN A 154 19.01 -12.05 -11.59
CA ASN A 154 18.84 -10.88 -12.45
C ASN A 154 18.30 -11.26 -13.85
N LYS A 155 18.70 -12.43 -14.36
CA LYS A 155 18.26 -12.94 -15.66
C LYS A 155 16.81 -13.47 -15.63
N ALA A 156 16.39 -14.10 -14.53
CA ALA A 156 15.00 -14.54 -14.35
C ALA A 156 14.05 -13.35 -14.17
N PHE A 157 14.46 -12.32 -13.41
CA PHE A 157 13.65 -11.10 -13.21
C PHE A 157 13.49 -10.29 -14.50
N ALA A 158 14.57 -10.13 -15.28
CA ALA A 158 14.50 -9.43 -16.57
C ALA A 158 13.59 -10.14 -17.59
N ASN A 159 13.52 -11.47 -17.58
CA ASN A 159 12.59 -12.22 -18.42
C ASN A 159 11.13 -12.14 -17.92
N ALA A 160 10.91 -12.19 -16.60
CA ALA A 160 9.56 -12.09 -16.01
C ALA A 160 8.91 -10.72 -16.23
N VAL A 161 9.69 -9.63 -16.17
CA VAL A 161 9.19 -8.27 -16.45
C VAL A 161 8.89 -8.06 -17.94
N ARG A 162 9.55 -8.78 -18.85
CA ARG A 162 9.30 -8.65 -20.29
C ARG A 162 8.05 -9.37 -20.77
N SER A 163 7.65 -10.46 -20.08
CA SER A 163 6.45 -11.23 -20.41
C SER A 163 5.14 -10.60 -19.92
N THR A 164 5.18 -9.62 -19.03
CA THR A 164 3.97 -8.98 -18.49
C THR A 164 3.48 -7.77 -19.30
N PHE A 165 4.28 -7.24 -20.24
CA PHE A 165 3.96 -5.98 -20.94
C PHE A 165 3.67 -6.10 -22.44
N VAL A 166 3.63 -7.31 -23.01
CA VAL A 166 3.22 -7.51 -24.41
C VAL A 166 2.05 -8.49 -24.46
N ARG A 167 0.84 -7.98 -24.20
CA ARG A 167 -0.40 -8.63 -24.65
C ARG A 167 -1.15 -7.65 -25.53
N GLU A 168 -0.85 -7.79 -26.80
CA GLU A 168 -1.48 -7.17 -27.95
C GLU A 168 -2.96 -7.54 -28.00
N ALA A 169 -3.81 -6.52 -28.11
CA ALA A 169 -5.25 -6.64 -28.21
C ALA A 169 -5.66 -6.98 -29.66
N PRO A 170 -6.56 -7.95 -29.87
CA PRO A 170 -7.46 -7.92 -31.00
C PRO A 170 -8.72 -7.16 -30.59
N ALA A 171 -9.03 -6.15 -31.37
CA ALA A 171 -10.29 -5.44 -31.38
C ALA A 171 -11.44 -6.42 -31.68
N GLU A 172 -12.26 -6.70 -30.68
CA GLU A 172 -13.61 -7.21 -30.90
C GLU A 172 -14.57 -6.38 -30.04
N ALA A 173 -15.03 -5.28 -30.64
CA ALA A 173 -16.08 -4.43 -30.14
C ALA A 173 -17.42 -5.18 -30.21
N ALA A 174 -17.59 -6.16 -29.32
CA ALA A 174 -18.91 -6.64 -28.97
C ALA A 174 -19.63 -5.49 -28.27
N ALA A 175 -20.75 -5.04 -28.86
CA ALA A 175 -21.63 -4.02 -28.29
C ALA A 175 -21.92 -4.38 -26.83
N GLN A 176 -21.34 -3.62 -25.90
CA GLN A 176 -21.66 -3.78 -24.49
C GLN A 176 -23.14 -3.42 -24.32
N PRO A 177 -23.97 -4.31 -23.75
CA PRO A 177 -25.35 -4.01 -23.46
C PRO A 177 -25.39 -2.78 -22.56
N ASP A 178 -26.21 -1.81 -22.93
CA ASP A 178 -26.36 -0.53 -22.25
C ASP A 178 -26.58 -0.77 -20.74
N PRO A 179 -25.60 -0.43 -19.87
CA PRO A 179 -25.64 -0.77 -18.44
C PRO A 179 -26.83 -0.15 -17.70
N LEU A 180 -27.56 0.76 -18.35
CA LEU A 180 -28.76 1.39 -17.82
C LEU A 180 -30.05 0.56 -18.05
N ALA A 181 -30.04 -0.43 -18.94
CA ALA A 181 -31.24 -1.20 -19.29
C ALA A 181 -31.78 -2.07 -18.12
N GLY A 182 -30.93 -2.42 -17.15
CA GLY A 182 -31.33 -3.17 -15.95
C GLY A 182 -31.96 -2.31 -14.84
N LEU A 183 -31.77 -0.99 -14.87
CA LEU A 183 -32.29 -0.08 -13.84
C LEU A 183 -33.77 0.28 -14.05
N SER A 184 -34.37 -0.09 -15.19
CA SER A 184 -35.77 0.21 -15.52
C SER A 184 -36.81 -0.74 -14.88
N GLY A 185 -36.40 -1.69 -14.03
CA GLY A 185 -37.26 -2.78 -13.58
C GLY A 185 -38.31 -2.47 -12.50
N SER A 186 -38.26 -1.35 -11.76
CA SER A 186 -39.14 -1.18 -10.58
C SER A 186 -39.50 0.26 -10.22
N SER A 187 -39.76 1.13 -11.20
CA SER A 187 -40.12 2.54 -10.96
C SER A 187 -41.63 2.79 -10.78
N GLY A 188 -42.47 1.75 -10.90
CA GLY A 188 -43.93 1.87 -10.82
C GLY A 188 -44.47 1.47 -9.45
N SER A 189 -44.73 2.43 -8.56
CA SER A 189 -45.50 2.24 -7.30
C SER A 189 -45.02 1.09 -6.39
N ALA A 190 -43.77 0.65 -6.53
CA ALA A 190 -43.21 -0.39 -5.68
C ALA A 190 -43.16 0.14 -4.24
N LYS A 191 -43.85 -0.54 -3.33
CA LYS A 191 -43.84 -0.25 -1.90
C LYS A 191 -42.39 -0.11 -1.42
N ARG A 192 -42.08 1.01 -0.76
CA ARG A 192 -40.76 1.30 -0.18
C ARG A 192 -40.24 0.07 0.59
N PRO A 193 -39.09 -0.51 0.21
CA PRO A 193 -38.56 -1.69 0.90
C PRO A 193 -38.26 -1.39 2.37
N ALA A 194 -38.53 -2.36 3.24
CA ALA A 194 -38.33 -2.20 4.69
C ALA A 194 -36.85 -1.98 5.08
N TRP A 195 -35.91 -2.46 4.25
CA TRP A 195 -34.48 -2.30 4.49
C TRP A 195 -33.99 -0.85 4.36
N VAL A 196 -34.74 0.03 3.67
CA VAL A 196 -34.32 1.41 3.43
C VAL A 196 -34.21 2.22 4.73
N ASP A 197 -35.09 1.97 5.69
CA ASP A 197 -35.08 2.62 7.02
C ASP A 197 -34.50 1.72 8.12
N ALA A 198 -34.02 0.53 7.77
CA ALA A 198 -33.48 -0.40 8.76
C ALA A 198 -32.12 0.10 9.26
N PRO A 199 -31.85 0.04 10.57
CA PRO A 199 -30.52 0.33 11.10
C PRO A 199 -29.50 -0.71 10.59
N PRO A 200 -28.19 -0.39 10.60
CA PRO A 200 -27.14 -1.36 10.35
C PRO A 200 -27.35 -2.62 11.18
N SER A 201 -27.36 -3.78 10.53
CA SER A 201 -27.65 -5.05 11.18
C SER A 201 -26.59 -6.08 10.82
N THR A 202 -26.30 -6.98 11.76
CA THR A 202 -25.36 -8.07 11.52
C THR A 202 -26.16 -9.36 11.42
N THR A 203 -26.24 -9.91 10.21
CA THR A 203 -26.83 -11.22 9.94
C THR A 203 -25.75 -12.29 10.15
N ALA A 204 -26.14 -13.57 10.21
CA ALA A 204 -25.20 -14.69 10.38
C ALA A 204 -24.10 -14.72 9.30
N ASP A 205 -24.41 -14.24 8.10
CA ASP A 205 -23.55 -14.35 6.92
C ASP A 205 -22.89 -13.04 6.49
N ALA A 206 -23.49 -11.88 6.81
CA ALA A 206 -23.03 -10.58 6.36
C ALA A 206 -23.44 -9.44 7.30
N HIS A 207 -22.67 -8.36 7.31
CA HIS A 207 -23.07 -7.09 7.92
C HIS A 207 -23.77 -6.23 6.88
N GLU A 208 -25.01 -5.83 7.14
CA GLU A 208 -25.84 -5.11 6.17
C GLU A 208 -26.01 -3.64 6.60
N VAL A 209 -25.79 -2.74 5.64
CA VAL A 209 -25.87 -1.28 5.84
C VAL A 209 -26.58 -0.65 4.66
N ALA A 210 -27.66 0.08 4.91
CA ALA A 210 -28.31 0.90 3.89
C ALA A 210 -27.56 2.23 3.72
N VAL A 211 -27.26 2.59 2.47
CA VAL A 211 -26.68 3.88 2.09
C VAL A 211 -27.63 4.62 1.15
N LYS A 212 -27.58 5.95 1.18
CA LYS A 212 -28.46 6.82 0.41
C LYS A 212 -27.64 7.88 -0.32
N ALA A 213 -27.84 7.99 -1.63
CA ALA A 213 -27.29 9.04 -2.48
C ALA A 213 -28.41 9.93 -3.03
N GLY A 214 -28.43 11.20 -2.62
CA GLY A 214 -29.44 12.18 -3.05
C GLY A 214 -29.88 13.15 -1.96
N PRO A 215 -30.70 14.15 -2.30
CA PRO A 215 -31.51 14.21 -3.53
C PRO A 215 -30.81 14.87 -4.73
N TRP A 216 -30.94 14.27 -5.93
CA TRP A 216 -30.40 14.79 -7.20
C TRP A 216 -31.47 14.97 -8.28
N LYS A 217 -31.18 15.75 -9.33
CA LYS A 217 -32.16 16.00 -10.41
C LYS A 217 -32.24 14.85 -11.39
N THR A 218 -31.13 14.16 -11.62
CA THR A 218 -31.09 13.03 -12.56
C THR A 218 -30.67 11.74 -11.84
N PRO A 219 -31.17 10.57 -12.26
CA PRO A 219 -30.72 9.28 -11.73
C PRO A 219 -29.22 9.03 -11.94
N VAL A 220 -28.64 9.60 -13.00
CA VAL A 220 -27.20 9.48 -13.31
C VAL A 220 -26.35 10.20 -12.26
N GLU A 221 -26.76 11.39 -11.81
CA GLU A 221 -26.10 12.09 -10.70
C GLU A 221 -26.17 11.28 -9.39
N CYS A 222 -27.32 10.65 -9.09
CA CYS A 222 -27.44 9.74 -7.96
C CYS A 222 -26.44 8.58 -8.04
N GLN A 223 -26.27 7.99 -9.22
CA GLN A 223 -25.37 6.86 -9.41
C GLN A 223 -23.89 7.25 -9.19
N GLN A 224 -23.49 8.45 -9.63
CA GLN A 224 -22.15 8.98 -9.39
C GLN A 224 -21.92 9.26 -7.90
N SER A 225 -22.87 9.92 -7.24
CA SER A 225 -22.81 10.20 -5.81
C SER A 225 -22.87 8.93 -4.94
N LEU A 226 -23.51 7.86 -5.43
CA LEU A 226 -23.55 6.57 -4.74
C LEU A 226 -22.16 5.96 -4.53
N ASP A 227 -21.20 6.21 -5.43
CA ASP A 227 -19.84 5.66 -5.29
C ASP A 227 -19.12 6.25 -4.08
N GLU A 228 -19.31 7.55 -3.84
CA GLU A 228 -18.75 8.26 -2.70
C GLU A 228 -19.36 7.74 -1.39
N GLU A 229 -20.68 7.50 -1.37
CA GLU A 229 -21.39 6.94 -0.22
C GLU A 229 -21.01 5.48 0.07
N ILE A 230 -20.78 4.67 -0.97
CA ILE A 230 -20.27 3.30 -0.82
C ILE A 230 -18.86 3.34 -0.23
N ALA A 231 -17.96 4.18 -0.76
CA ALA A 231 -16.61 4.31 -0.23
C ALA A 231 -16.64 4.74 1.25
N ALA A 232 -17.44 5.74 1.60
CA ALA A 232 -17.61 6.18 2.99
C ALA A 232 -18.18 5.07 3.91
N ALA A 233 -19.07 4.22 3.39
CA ALA A 233 -19.58 3.07 4.14
C ALA A 233 -18.52 1.98 4.33
N VAL A 234 -17.70 1.70 3.32
CA VAL A 234 -16.55 0.78 3.42
C VAL A 234 -15.56 1.29 4.46
N ASP A 235 -15.21 2.58 4.44
CA ASP A 235 -14.32 3.20 5.42
C ASP A 235 -14.84 3.03 6.85
N ARG A 236 -16.13 3.28 7.08
CA ARG A 236 -16.77 3.09 8.39
C ARG A 236 -16.72 1.62 8.82
N TYR A 237 -16.95 0.70 7.89
CA TYR A 237 -16.89 -0.74 8.17
C TYR A 237 -15.46 -1.20 8.51
N VAL A 238 -14.45 -0.76 7.75
CA VAL A 238 -13.04 -1.04 8.00
C VAL A 238 -12.60 -0.49 9.37
N ALA A 239 -12.96 0.74 9.69
CA ALA A 239 -12.66 1.35 10.97
C ALA A 239 -13.25 0.56 12.15
N TRP A 240 -14.52 0.15 12.04
CA TRP A 240 -15.19 -0.65 13.06
C TRP A 240 -14.62 -2.06 13.19
N ARG A 241 -14.28 -2.70 12.06
CA ARG A 241 -13.93 -4.13 12.02
C ARG A 241 -12.44 -4.43 12.18
N ILE A 242 -11.58 -3.63 11.56
CA ILE A 242 -10.12 -3.82 11.52
C ILE A 242 -9.43 -2.81 12.45
N GLY A 243 -9.87 -1.54 12.42
CA GLY A 243 -9.36 -0.46 13.27
C GLY A 243 -9.22 0.87 12.52
N GLU A 244 -9.15 1.98 13.25
CA GLU A 244 -9.14 3.33 12.66
C GLU A 244 -7.92 3.57 11.75
N ASP A 245 -6.76 2.99 12.08
CA ASP A 245 -5.53 3.10 11.26
C ASP A 245 -5.69 2.47 9.86
N ALA A 246 -6.54 1.45 9.74
CA ALA A 246 -6.80 0.75 8.49
C ALA A 246 -7.70 1.55 7.55
N ARG A 247 -8.54 2.45 8.09
CA ARG A 247 -9.51 3.23 7.32
C ARG A 247 -8.87 4.02 6.18
N GLN A 248 -7.70 4.61 6.41
CA GLN A 248 -7.03 5.46 5.41
C GLN A 248 -6.11 4.66 4.48
N GLN A 249 -5.80 3.41 4.83
CA GLN A 249 -4.81 2.60 4.11
C GLN A 249 -5.47 1.53 3.23
N VAL A 250 -6.69 1.12 3.57
CA VAL A 250 -7.44 0.11 2.82
C VAL A 250 -8.47 0.80 1.95
N THR A 251 -8.23 0.81 0.64
CA THR A 251 -9.20 1.31 -0.35
C THR A 251 -9.66 0.15 -1.21
N LEU A 252 -10.98 -0.03 -1.29
CA LEU A 252 -11.59 -1.04 -2.17
C LEU A 252 -11.86 -0.43 -3.55
N PRO A 253 -11.48 -1.08 -4.66
CA PRO A 253 -11.80 -0.58 -6.00
C PRO A 253 -13.32 -0.40 -6.18
N THR A 254 -13.74 0.74 -6.72
CA THR A 254 -15.16 1.09 -6.88
C THR A 254 -15.93 0.04 -7.70
N ASP A 255 -15.32 -0.48 -8.75
CA ASP A 255 -15.92 -1.52 -9.60
C ASP A 255 -16.09 -2.85 -8.86
N TYR A 256 -15.17 -3.17 -7.94
CA TYR A 256 -15.31 -4.34 -7.08
C TYR A 256 -16.44 -4.12 -6.08
N ALA A 257 -16.49 -2.93 -5.48
CA ALA A 257 -17.50 -2.58 -4.49
C ALA A 257 -18.92 -2.63 -5.05
N ARG A 258 -19.14 -2.06 -6.24
CA ARG A 258 -20.43 -2.12 -6.93
C ARG A 258 -20.89 -3.55 -7.20
N ARG A 259 -19.98 -4.42 -7.63
CA ARG A 259 -20.31 -5.80 -8.03
C ARG A 259 -20.55 -6.74 -6.85
N HIS A 260 -19.86 -6.54 -5.73
CA HIS A 260 -19.87 -7.51 -4.63
C HIS A 260 -20.52 -6.99 -3.34
N LEU A 261 -20.57 -5.68 -3.10
CA LEU A 261 -21.22 -5.15 -1.88
C LEU A 261 -22.70 -4.87 -2.10
N ILE A 262 -23.12 -4.47 -3.29
CA ILE A 262 -24.51 -4.05 -3.48
C ILE A 262 -25.41 -5.28 -3.62
N LYS A 263 -26.22 -5.52 -2.58
CA LYS A 263 -27.19 -6.62 -2.53
C LYS A 263 -28.52 -6.26 -3.20
N ASP A 264 -29.00 -5.03 -2.96
CA ASP A 264 -30.26 -4.51 -3.51
C ASP A 264 -30.16 -2.99 -3.73
N GLN A 265 -30.95 -2.46 -4.66
CA GLN A 265 -31.01 -1.02 -4.98
C GLN A 265 -32.45 -0.57 -5.18
N TRP A 266 -32.76 0.63 -4.70
CA TRP A 266 -34.09 1.22 -4.84
C TRP A 266 -34.00 2.70 -5.19
N LEU A 267 -34.57 3.07 -6.33
CA LEU A 267 -34.66 4.45 -6.78
C LEU A 267 -35.99 5.06 -6.31
N GLU A 268 -35.89 6.02 -5.40
CA GLU A 268 -37.02 6.77 -4.87
C GLU A 268 -37.19 8.09 -5.62
N LYS A 269 -38.37 8.30 -6.20
CA LYS A 269 -38.74 9.58 -6.82
C LYS A 269 -39.47 10.43 -5.79
N ILE A 270 -38.94 11.62 -5.50
CA ILE A 270 -39.53 12.58 -4.55
C ILE A 270 -39.94 13.84 -5.29
N ASN A 271 -41.17 14.29 -5.06
CA ASN A 271 -41.64 15.58 -5.54
C ASN A 271 -41.27 16.66 -4.50
N THR A 272 -40.30 17.49 -4.85
CA THR A 272 -39.89 18.64 -4.05
C THR A 272 -40.49 19.94 -4.62
N SER A 273 -40.41 21.06 -3.91
CA SER A 273 -40.84 22.37 -4.42
C SER A 273 -40.06 22.82 -5.65
N VAL A 274 -38.86 22.26 -5.89
CA VAL A 274 -37.97 22.56 -7.03
C VAL A 274 -38.23 21.62 -8.21
N GLY A 275 -39.17 20.69 -8.08
CA GLY A 275 -39.53 19.70 -9.09
C GLY A 275 -39.27 18.26 -8.63
N GLU A 276 -39.35 17.34 -9.59
CA GLU A 276 -39.09 15.93 -9.38
C GLU A 276 -37.58 15.71 -9.12
N MET A 277 -37.25 15.04 -8.03
CA MET A 277 -35.89 14.67 -7.65
C MET A 277 -35.81 13.16 -7.36
N TYR A 278 -34.60 12.62 -7.34
CA TYR A 278 -34.33 11.21 -7.14
C TYR A 278 -33.41 11.01 -5.92
N ASN A 279 -33.72 10.01 -5.10
CA ASN A 279 -32.79 9.42 -4.14
C ASN A 279 -32.52 7.99 -4.57
N LEU A 280 -31.26 7.59 -4.63
CA LEU A 280 -30.87 6.21 -4.84
C LEU A 280 -30.45 5.60 -3.50
N HIS A 281 -31.16 4.57 -3.07
CA HIS A 281 -30.83 3.80 -1.88
C HIS A 281 -30.17 2.50 -2.31
N ALA A 282 -29.08 2.10 -1.66
CA ALA A 282 -28.44 0.82 -1.89
C ALA A 282 -28.26 0.08 -0.56
N LEU A 283 -28.59 -1.21 -0.55
CA LEU A 283 -28.31 -2.10 0.56
C LEU A 283 -26.95 -2.74 0.33
N LEU A 284 -25.98 -2.39 1.17
CA LEU A 284 -24.64 -2.97 1.14
C LEU A 284 -24.58 -4.18 2.07
N ALA A 285 -24.03 -5.28 1.59
CA ALA A 285 -23.76 -6.47 2.38
C ALA A 285 -22.25 -6.76 2.40
N PHE A 286 -21.64 -6.63 3.58
CA PHE A 286 -20.25 -7.01 3.81
C PHE A 286 -20.21 -8.49 4.19
N ASP A 287 -20.04 -9.34 3.19
CA ASP A 287 -19.90 -10.78 3.38
C ASP A 287 -18.48 -11.17 3.82
N ARG A 288 -18.27 -12.48 4.04
CA ARG A 288 -16.94 -13.01 4.41
C ARG A 288 -15.90 -12.85 3.30
N GLN A 289 -16.31 -12.78 2.03
CA GLN A 289 -15.38 -12.65 0.91
C GLN A 289 -14.82 -11.23 0.84
N VAL A 290 -15.68 -10.22 0.96
CA VAL A 290 -15.32 -8.81 1.07
C VAL A 290 -14.48 -8.57 2.32
N GLU A 291 -14.85 -9.14 3.48
CA GLU A 291 -14.04 -9.04 4.70
C GLU A 291 -12.63 -9.64 4.49
N GLY A 292 -12.54 -10.80 3.85
CA GLY A 292 -11.26 -11.42 3.48
C GLY A 292 -10.40 -10.49 2.62
N LYS A 293 -10.98 -9.90 1.58
CA LYS A 293 -10.28 -8.95 0.71
C LYS A 293 -9.79 -7.70 1.43
N LEU A 294 -10.61 -7.13 2.32
CA LEU A 294 -10.22 -5.97 3.11
C LEU A 294 -9.07 -6.31 4.07
N ARG A 295 -9.09 -7.49 4.69
CA ARG A 295 -7.99 -7.97 5.54
C ARG A 295 -6.72 -8.25 4.75
N ASP A 296 -6.83 -8.85 3.57
CA ASP A 296 -5.68 -9.12 2.70
C ASP A 296 -5.01 -7.80 2.27
N ALA A 297 -5.81 -6.80 1.88
CA ALA A 297 -5.32 -5.47 1.55
C ALA A 297 -4.59 -4.81 2.73
N TRP A 298 -5.16 -4.90 3.95
CA TRP A 298 -4.50 -4.40 5.16
C TRP A 298 -3.20 -5.16 5.50
N ASN A 299 -3.20 -6.48 5.36
CA ASN A 299 -2.02 -7.29 5.63
C ASN A 299 -0.88 -6.96 4.65
N GLU A 300 -1.21 -6.70 3.38
CA GLU A 300 -0.24 -6.29 2.36
C GLU A 300 0.39 -4.93 2.71
N THR A 301 -0.40 -3.94 3.17
CA THR A 301 0.15 -2.63 3.59
C THR A 301 1.05 -2.75 4.82
N VAL A 302 0.63 -3.49 5.84
CA VAL A 302 1.43 -3.72 7.06
C VAL A 302 2.72 -4.49 6.75
N ALA A 303 2.67 -5.49 5.88
CA ALA A 303 3.85 -6.23 5.45
C ALA A 303 4.83 -5.33 4.70
N GLY A 304 4.34 -4.49 3.79
CA GLY A 304 5.14 -3.50 3.07
C GLY A 304 5.84 -2.52 4.01
N ALA A 305 5.11 -1.96 4.98
CA ALA A 305 5.67 -1.05 5.98
C ALA A 305 6.80 -1.70 6.79
N ARG A 306 6.60 -2.95 7.26
CA ARG A 306 7.63 -3.69 8.00
C ARG A 306 8.88 -3.96 7.18
N LEU A 307 8.72 -4.26 5.89
CA LEU A 307 9.83 -4.50 4.98
C LEU A 307 10.66 -3.22 4.75
N VAL A 308 10.01 -2.06 4.64
CA VAL A 308 10.70 -0.77 4.56
C VAL A 308 11.48 -0.50 5.84
N VAL A 309 10.87 -0.68 7.01
CA VAL A 309 11.57 -0.52 8.30
C VAL A 309 12.77 -1.45 8.40
N ALA A 310 12.61 -2.73 8.04
CA ALA A 310 13.72 -3.68 8.03
C ALA A 310 14.85 -3.26 7.08
N SER A 311 14.50 -2.74 5.91
CA SER A 311 15.47 -2.24 4.92
C SER A 311 16.24 -1.02 5.41
N VAL A 312 15.56 -0.08 6.10
CA VAL A 312 16.19 1.10 6.71
C VAL A 312 17.15 0.68 7.82
N VAL A 313 16.74 -0.24 8.70
CA VAL A 313 17.60 -0.75 9.78
C VAL A 313 18.83 -1.45 9.20
N PHE A 314 18.64 -2.35 8.25
CA PHE A 314 19.73 -3.09 7.62
C PHE A 314 20.68 -2.19 6.83
N GLY A 315 20.14 -1.24 6.07
CA GLY A 315 20.91 -0.22 5.36
C GLY A 315 21.71 0.66 6.32
N GLY A 316 21.13 1.04 7.46
CA GLY A 316 21.81 1.77 8.53
C GLY A 316 22.99 0.98 9.12
N VAL A 317 22.82 -0.31 9.36
CA VAL A 317 23.90 -1.19 9.85
C VAL A 317 25.03 -1.30 8.82
N ILE A 318 24.73 -1.53 7.55
CA ILE A 318 25.74 -1.59 6.48
C ILE A 318 26.51 -0.27 6.39
N LEU A 319 25.80 0.86 6.44
CA LEU A 319 26.42 2.17 6.40
C LEU A 319 27.36 2.40 7.59
N LEU A 320 26.93 2.02 8.80
CA LEU A 320 27.75 2.07 10.01
C LEU A 320 29.03 1.24 9.85
N LEU A 321 28.91 0.00 9.34
CA LEU A 321 30.07 -0.85 9.05
C LEU A 321 31.00 -0.22 8.02
N GLY A 322 30.46 0.38 6.96
CA GLY A 322 31.24 1.09 5.95
C GLY A 322 32.04 2.26 6.53
N VAL A 323 31.44 3.03 7.44
CA VAL A 323 32.12 4.11 8.17
C VAL A 323 33.23 3.56 9.06
N VAL A 324 32.96 2.50 9.84
CA VAL A 324 33.96 1.87 10.73
C VAL A 324 35.13 1.32 9.92
N TYR A 325 34.86 0.64 8.80
CA TYR A 325 35.91 0.12 7.92
C TYR A 325 36.73 1.25 7.29
N GLY A 326 36.06 2.29 6.77
CA GLY A 326 36.72 3.48 6.25
C GLY A 326 37.61 4.15 7.30
N TYR A 327 37.14 4.19 8.56
CA TYR A 327 37.93 4.65 9.69
C TYR A 327 39.19 3.81 9.88
N LEU A 328 39.06 2.49 10.08
CA LEU A 328 40.21 1.62 10.36
C LEU A 328 41.26 1.76 9.25
N LYS A 329 40.83 1.87 7.99
CA LYS A 329 41.71 2.05 6.85
C LYS A 329 42.49 3.37 6.90
N ILE A 330 41.83 4.48 7.25
CA ILE A 330 42.49 5.79 7.38
C ILE A 330 43.41 5.82 8.61
N ASP A 331 43.02 5.19 9.72
CA ASP A 331 43.84 5.13 10.94
C ASP A 331 45.13 4.35 10.68
N LEU A 332 45.05 3.19 10.01
CA LEU A 332 46.20 2.41 9.57
C LEU A 332 47.12 3.21 8.63
N ALA A 333 46.55 4.03 7.76
CA ALA A 333 47.32 4.87 6.84
C ALA A 333 47.99 6.09 7.53
N THR A 334 47.46 6.55 8.67
CA THR A 334 47.89 7.79 9.34
C THR A 334 48.67 7.57 10.63
N GLY A 335 48.86 6.31 11.06
CA GLY A 335 49.65 5.97 12.25
C GLY A 335 49.06 6.48 13.56
N GLY A 336 47.73 6.69 13.63
CA GLY A 336 47.03 6.98 14.88
C GLY A 336 47.00 8.46 15.34
N ALA A 337 47.44 9.42 14.53
CA ALA A 337 47.54 10.83 14.92
C ALA A 337 46.19 11.53 15.24
N TYR A 338 45.04 10.96 14.82
CA TYR A 338 43.73 11.65 14.84
C TYR A 338 42.66 11.07 15.80
N ARG A 339 43.03 10.21 16.77
CA ARG A 339 42.08 9.50 17.64
C ARG A 339 41.01 10.35 18.34
N ARG A 340 41.30 11.60 18.74
CA ARG A 340 40.34 12.45 19.49
C ARG A 340 39.21 13.03 18.65
N ARG A 341 39.54 13.63 17.50
CA ARG A 341 38.53 14.24 16.60
C ARG A 341 37.58 13.19 16.05
N LEU A 342 38.06 11.96 15.96
CA LEU A 342 37.31 10.90 15.34
C LEU A 342 36.30 10.20 16.27
N ARG A 343 36.55 10.18 17.58
CA ARG A 343 35.54 9.77 18.56
C ARG A 343 34.29 10.63 18.49
N LEU A 344 34.44 11.93 18.20
CA LEU A 344 33.31 12.84 18.01
C LEU A 344 32.52 12.51 16.73
N ALA A 345 33.19 12.13 15.64
CA ALA A 345 32.50 11.74 14.40
C ALA A 345 31.67 10.46 14.58
N VAL A 346 32.24 9.45 15.25
CA VAL A 346 31.51 8.21 15.57
C VAL A 346 30.31 8.49 16.49
N ALA A 347 30.51 9.32 17.52
CA ALA A 347 29.42 9.73 18.40
C ALA A 347 28.31 10.48 17.65
N GLY A 348 28.68 11.36 16.71
CA GLY A 348 27.71 12.08 15.86
C GLY A 348 26.89 11.15 14.98
N ILE A 349 27.53 10.16 14.36
CA ILE A 349 26.83 9.17 13.52
C ILE A 349 25.91 8.29 14.37
N LEU A 350 26.37 7.82 15.53
CA LEU A 350 25.53 7.06 16.46
C LEU A 350 24.33 7.88 16.95
N ALA A 351 24.53 9.15 17.27
CA ALA A 351 23.44 10.04 17.67
C ALA A 351 22.42 10.23 16.53
N LEU A 352 22.88 10.34 15.28
CA LEU A 352 22.01 10.50 14.11
C LEU A 352 21.23 9.21 13.81
N VAL A 353 21.87 8.04 13.95
CA VAL A 353 21.19 6.74 13.83
C VAL A 353 20.16 6.56 14.94
N ALA A 354 20.48 6.93 16.19
CA ALA A 354 19.55 6.85 17.31
C ALA A 354 18.35 7.79 17.12
N ALA A 355 18.58 9.02 16.64
CA ALA A 355 17.50 9.96 16.32
C ALA A 355 16.61 9.45 15.19
N GLY A 356 17.20 8.87 14.13
CA GLY A 356 16.45 8.26 13.03
C GLY A 356 15.60 7.07 13.49
N ALA A 357 16.13 6.22 14.37
CA ALA A 357 15.39 5.11 14.95
C ALA A 357 14.23 5.57 15.85
N ALA A 358 14.45 6.61 16.66
CA ALA A 358 13.40 7.19 17.51
C ALA A 358 12.26 7.79 16.68
N TYR A 359 12.58 8.48 15.58
CA TYR A 359 11.59 9.06 14.67
C TYR A 359 10.79 7.99 13.91
N ALA A 360 11.43 6.87 13.53
CA ALA A 360 10.73 5.78 12.86
C ALA A 360 9.75 5.02 13.77
N LEU A 361 9.88 5.18 15.09
CA LEU A 361 9.03 4.54 16.10
C LEU A 361 7.90 5.45 16.62
N SER A 362 7.93 6.74 16.31
CA SER A 362 6.95 7.75 16.74
C SER A 362 5.86 7.97 15.70
#